data_AF-A0A257JJ90-F1
#
_entry.id   AF-A0A257JJ90-F1
#
_cell.length_a   1.000
_cell.length_b   1.000
_cell.length_c   1.000
_cell.angle_alpha   90.00
_cell.angle_beta   90.00
_cell.angle_gamma   90.00
#
_symmetry.space_group_name_H-M   'P 1'
#
loop_
_entity.id
_entity.type
_entity.pdbx_description
1 polymer ?
#
loop_
_entity_poly.entity_id
_entity_poly.type
_entity_poly.pdbx_seq_one_letter_code
_entity_poly.pdbx_strand_id
1 'polypeptide(L)'
;MTTTDTTDASGEPLRGPVANYGARPAPEKIPEGLEPYLQQVRAMDPIRDVGGNVKITGSAPAPMTLKIESLSPDMQSEVRRKLELLPSMSAQDRAKHESKLVEEAVRSRLGGIRAMAGVHSDALPRFKEMAEIAGQVNGLQRKRDILQAAIDDIADVKPGKDQTTGEVIAIPVYRHGEERRQAYAQQVTDINRQIRLLVLDDGSFGIEGAKRMQKADIESAVQLKRLQEHRTVEGSHKPLVPGEEREASVPGLPSLQLFEVVSKTDD
;
A
#
# COMPACT_ATOMS: atom_id res chain seq x y z
N MET A 1 -57.63 15.34 -36.61
CA MET A 1 -56.62 16.22 -36.00
C MET A 1 -55.61 15.33 -35.32
N THR A 2 -54.49 15.10 -35.99
CA THR A 2 -53.38 14.25 -35.53
C THR A 2 -52.17 15.15 -35.46
N THR A 3 -51.75 15.47 -34.24
CA THR A 3 -50.53 16.22 -33.94
C THR A 3 -49.33 15.30 -34.13
N THR A 4 -48.46 15.67 -35.06
CA THR A 4 -47.14 15.10 -35.26
C THR A 4 -46.25 15.40 -34.06
N ASP A 5 -45.75 14.34 -33.45
CA ASP A 5 -44.70 14.35 -32.44
C ASP A 5 -43.36 14.60 -33.15
N THR A 6 -42.69 15.69 -32.80
CA THR A 6 -41.35 16.06 -33.31
C THR A 6 -40.40 16.00 -32.12
N THR A 7 -39.94 14.79 -31.81
CA THR A 7 -38.79 14.62 -30.93
C THR A 7 -37.61 14.20 -31.80
N ASP A 8 -36.72 15.15 -32.08
CA ASP A 8 -35.45 14.87 -32.75
C ASP A 8 -34.62 13.91 -31.89
N ALA A 9 -34.33 12.72 -32.44
CA ALA A 9 -33.45 11.73 -31.84
C ALA A 9 -31.97 12.11 -32.00
N SER A 10 -31.60 13.33 -31.60
CA SER A 10 -30.20 13.81 -31.52
C SER A 10 -29.79 14.01 -30.06
N GLY A 11 -29.98 12.99 -29.24
CA GLY A 11 -29.40 12.94 -27.91
C GLY A 11 -27.96 12.49 -27.98
N GLU A 12 -27.01 13.43 -27.95
CA GLU A 12 -25.65 13.11 -27.49
C GLU A 12 -25.75 12.32 -26.17
N PRO A 13 -25.00 11.23 -25.98
CA PRO A 13 -24.91 10.63 -24.66
C PRO A 13 -24.32 11.70 -23.73
N LEU A 14 -25.10 12.13 -22.74
CA LEU A 14 -24.71 13.06 -21.67
C LEU A 14 -23.45 12.54 -20.96
N ARG A 15 -22.28 12.75 -21.56
CA ARG A 15 -20.96 12.61 -20.95
C ARG A 15 -20.65 13.92 -20.26
N GLY A 16 -21.33 14.17 -19.15
CA GLY A 16 -20.87 15.20 -18.22
C GLY A 16 -19.51 14.78 -17.66
N PRO A 17 -18.44 15.57 -17.82
CA PRO A 17 -17.25 15.36 -17.01
C PRO A 17 -17.65 15.59 -15.56
N VAL A 18 -17.80 14.52 -14.78
CA VAL A 18 -18.00 14.61 -13.34
C VAL A 18 -16.66 15.07 -12.74
N ALA A 19 -16.45 16.39 -12.75
CA ALA A 19 -15.29 17.06 -12.14
C ALA A 19 -15.51 17.36 -10.64
N ASN A 20 -16.63 16.91 -10.06
CA ASN A 20 -16.87 16.98 -8.62
C ASN A 20 -16.44 15.66 -7.97
N TYR A 21 -15.15 15.54 -7.70
CA TYR A 21 -14.69 14.65 -6.63
C TYR A 21 -15.27 15.23 -5.35
N GLY A 22 -16.26 14.55 -4.74
CA GLY A 22 -17.03 15.09 -3.62
C GLY A 22 -16.17 15.76 -2.54
N ALA A 23 -16.75 16.70 -1.80
CA ALA A 23 -16.05 17.39 -0.73
C ALA A 23 -15.34 16.38 0.19
N ARG A 24 -14.08 16.67 0.55
CA ARG A 24 -13.32 15.88 1.51
C ARG A 24 -14.22 15.66 2.73
N PRO A 25 -14.41 14.41 3.20
CA PRO A 25 -15.33 14.15 4.28
C PRO A 25 -14.89 15.00 5.49
N ALA A 26 -15.84 15.71 6.09
CA ALA A 26 -15.57 16.42 7.33
C ALA A 26 -15.02 15.40 8.33
N PRO A 27 -13.93 15.71 9.05
CA PRO A 27 -13.39 14.80 10.02
C PRO A 27 -14.48 14.47 11.05
N GLU A 28 -14.86 13.20 11.13
CA GLU A 28 -15.67 12.67 12.23
C GLU A 28 -15.04 13.12 13.55
N LYS A 29 -15.88 13.68 14.44
CA LYS A 29 -15.41 14.19 15.73
C LYS A 29 -14.78 13.04 16.51
N ILE A 30 -13.51 13.22 16.89
CA ILE A 30 -12.80 12.27 17.74
C ILE A 30 -13.52 12.20 19.09
N PRO A 31 -13.96 11.02 19.55
CA PRO A 31 -14.59 10.88 20.86
C PRO A 31 -13.64 11.34 21.98
N GLU A 32 -14.19 12.00 23.01
CA GLU A 32 -13.40 12.51 24.13
C GLU A 32 -12.56 11.41 24.79
N GLY A 33 -11.31 11.75 25.11
CA GLY A 33 -10.35 10.85 25.76
C GLY A 33 -9.70 9.80 24.86
N LEU A 34 -9.99 9.75 23.56
CA LEU A 34 -9.33 8.85 22.60
C LEU A 34 -8.09 9.45 21.92
N GLU A 35 -7.92 10.77 21.96
CA GLU A 35 -6.79 11.48 21.34
C GLU A 35 -5.40 10.92 21.68
N PRO A 36 -5.03 10.63 22.96
CA PRO A 36 -3.70 10.06 23.26
C PRO A 36 -3.49 8.68 22.64
N TYR A 37 -4.55 7.86 22.57
CA TYR A 37 -4.49 6.54 21.94
C TYR A 37 -4.38 6.65 20.41
N LEU A 38 -5.07 7.60 19.80
CA LEU A 38 -4.93 7.89 18.37
C LEU A 38 -3.52 8.33 18.01
N GLN A 39 -2.90 9.19 18.82
CA GLN A 39 -1.51 9.61 18.63
C GLN A 39 -0.56 8.42 18.72
N GLN A 40 -0.74 7.55 19.72
CA GLN A 40 0.04 6.31 19.84
C GLN A 40 -0.13 5.38 18.63
N VAL A 41 -1.36 5.23 18.14
CA VAL A 41 -1.66 4.42 16.95
C VAL A 41 -1.00 4.99 15.70
N ARG A 42 -1.03 6.31 15.52
CA ARG A 42 -0.44 6.99 14.36
C ARG A 42 1.08 7.06 14.40
N ALA A 43 1.69 6.98 15.58
CA ALA A 43 3.14 6.99 15.75
C ALA A 43 3.80 5.64 15.42
N MET A 44 3.04 4.54 15.42
CA MET A 44 3.55 3.22 15.06
C MET A 44 3.88 3.13 13.56
N ASP A 45 5.06 2.60 13.25
CA ASP A 45 5.51 2.28 11.91
C ASP A 45 4.81 1.00 11.42
N PRO A 46 3.98 1.07 10.36
CA PRO A 46 3.27 -0.10 9.85
C PRO A 46 4.20 -1.22 9.41
N ILE A 47 5.48 -0.95 9.12
CA ILE A 47 6.44 -1.96 8.66
C ILE A 47 7.27 -2.54 9.81
N ARG A 48 7.60 -1.75 10.83
CA ARG A 48 8.48 -2.16 11.93
C ARG A 48 7.72 -2.65 13.15
N ASP A 49 6.63 -1.97 13.51
CA ASP A 49 5.95 -2.16 14.80
C ASP A 49 4.77 -3.14 14.72
N VAL A 50 4.30 -3.43 13.50
CA VAL A 50 3.13 -4.27 13.27
C VAL A 50 3.56 -5.60 12.67
N GLY A 51 3.19 -6.73 13.28
CA GLY A 51 3.48 -8.05 12.75
C GLY A 51 2.85 -8.29 11.37
N GLY A 52 3.62 -8.86 10.43
CA GLY A 52 3.11 -9.34 9.13
C GLY A 52 2.61 -10.79 9.21
N ASN A 53 1.77 -11.19 8.24
CA ASN A 53 1.29 -12.59 8.13
C ASN A 53 2.35 -13.58 7.61
N VAL A 54 3.41 -13.06 6.98
CA VAL A 54 4.45 -13.88 6.35
C VAL A 54 5.74 -13.71 7.13
N LYS A 55 6.32 -14.81 7.59
CA LYS A 55 7.71 -14.84 8.08
C LYS A 55 8.63 -14.72 6.87
N ILE A 56 9.31 -13.58 6.74
CA ILE A 56 10.29 -13.38 5.68
C ILE A 56 11.66 -13.78 6.23
N THR A 57 12.19 -14.89 5.73
CA THR A 57 13.56 -15.31 6.00
C THR A 57 14.51 -14.18 5.55
N GLY A 58 15.27 -13.60 6.48
CA GLY A 58 16.16 -12.44 6.21
C GLY A 58 15.59 -11.06 6.58
N SER A 59 14.34 -10.97 7.02
CA SER A 59 13.77 -9.72 7.56
C SER A 59 14.21 -9.53 9.01
N ALA A 60 15.40 -8.99 9.24
CA ALA A 60 15.88 -8.68 10.58
C ALA A 60 15.03 -7.54 11.22
N PRO A 61 14.48 -7.73 12.43
CA PRO A 61 13.66 -6.72 13.11
C PRO A 61 14.46 -5.60 13.81
N ALA A 62 15.76 -5.46 13.54
CA ALA A 62 16.65 -4.53 14.23
C ALA A 62 17.45 -3.68 13.23
N PRO A 63 17.96 -2.49 13.62
CA PRO A 63 18.79 -1.64 12.76
C PRO A 63 20.18 -2.27 12.60
N MET A 64 20.25 -3.37 11.87
CA MET A 64 21.51 -3.84 11.33
C MET A 64 21.86 -2.89 10.19
N THR A 65 23.13 -2.50 10.07
CA THR A 65 23.64 -1.88 8.85
C THR A 65 23.39 -2.84 7.70
N LEU A 66 22.23 -2.69 7.03
CA LEU A 66 21.83 -3.55 5.93
C LEU A 66 22.77 -3.22 4.78
N LYS A 67 23.60 -4.21 4.43
CA LYS A 67 24.46 -4.12 3.25
C LYS A 67 23.73 -4.66 2.04
N ILE A 68 24.12 -4.18 0.87
CA ILE A 68 23.51 -4.61 -0.39
C ILE A 68 23.52 -6.14 -0.59
N GLU A 69 24.54 -6.86 -0.10
CA GLU A 69 24.64 -8.31 -0.28
C GLU A 69 23.52 -9.10 0.41
N SER A 70 22.80 -8.47 1.36
CA SER A 70 21.66 -9.08 2.04
C SER A 70 20.36 -9.08 1.21
N LEU A 71 20.34 -8.36 0.09
CA LEU A 71 19.19 -8.25 -0.80
C LEU A 71 19.14 -9.37 -1.86
N SER A 72 17.98 -9.60 -2.46
CA SER A 72 17.87 -10.46 -3.64
C SER A 72 18.62 -9.85 -4.84
N PRO A 73 19.08 -10.64 -5.82
CA PRO A 73 19.87 -10.15 -6.97
C PRO A 73 19.21 -8.98 -7.73
N ASP A 74 17.90 -9.01 -7.89
CA ASP A 74 17.15 -7.94 -8.57
C ASP A 74 17.22 -6.63 -7.78
N MET A 75 17.01 -6.69 -6.46
CA MET A 75 17.08 -5.52 -5.57
C MET A 75 18.51 -4.99 -5.43
N GLN A 76 19.52 -5.88 -5.44
CA GLN A 76 20.92 -5.47 -5.50
C GLN A 76 21.19 -4.64 -6.76
N SER A 77 20.68 -5.09 -7.90
CA SER A 77 20.87 -4.40 -9.18
C SER A 77 20.24 -3.00 -9.17
N GLU A 78 19.05 -2.84 -8.60
CA GLU A 78 18.41 -1.53 -8.43
C GLU A 78 19.21 -0.59 -7.53
N VAL A 79 19.66 -1.06 -6.38
CA VAL A 79 20.45 -0.25 -5.44
C VAL A 79 21.80 0.13 -6.07
N ARG A 80 22.48 -0.80 -6.77
CA ARG A 80 23.73 -0.49 -7.49
C ARG A 80 23.52 0.57 -8.57
N ARG A 81 22.47 0.42 -9.38
CA ARG A 81 22.13 1.41 -10.41
C ARG A 81 21.87 2.79 -9.80
N LYS A 82 21.16 2.88 -8.67
CA LYS A 82 20.93 4.15 -7.96
C LYS A 82 22.24 4.74 -7.41
N LEU A 83 23.17 3.91 -6.93
CA LEU A 83 24.49 4.36 -6.45
C LEU A 83 25.42 4.80 -7.60
N GLU A 84 25.35 4.17 -8.77
CA GLU A 84 26.14 4.52 -9.95
C GLU A 84 25.80 5.90 -10.52
N LEU A 85 24.56 6.37 -10.32
CA LEU A 85 24.13 7.72 -10.71
C LEU A 85 24.77 8.84 -9.85
N LEU A 86 25.51 8.49 -8.80
CA LEU A 86 26.12 9.44 -7.86
C LEU A 86 27.64 9.19 -7.69
N PRO A 87 28.44 9.35 -8.76
CA PRO A 87 29.84 8.92 -8.77
C PRO A 87 30.79 9.77 -7.91
N SER A 88 30.41 10.99 -7.52
CA SER A 88 31.26 11.95 -6.81
C SER A 88 31.15 11.91 -5.27
N MET A 89 30.51 10.89 -4.69
CA MET A 89 30.40 10.76 -3.23
C MET A 89 31.69 10.22 -2.59
N SER A 90 31.98 10.72 -1.38
CA SER A 90 33.01 10.13 -0.51
C SER A 90 32.63 8.69 -0.13
N ALA A 91 33.61 7.85 0.23
CA ALA A 91 33.34 6.47 0.64
C ALA A 91 32.39 6.38 1.86
N GLN A 92 32.48 7.33 2.79
CA GLN A 92 31.64 7.37 3.99
C GLN A 92 30.20 7.80 3.67
N ASP A 93 30.03 8.78 2.78
CA ASP A 93 28.69 9.22 2.34
C ASP A 93 28.02 8.16 1.48
N ARG A 94 28.81 7.48 0.63
CA ARG A 94 28.35 6.35 -0.18
C ARG A 94 27.82 5.21 0.69
N ALA A 95 28.51 4.84 1.78
CA ALA A 95 28.04 3.81 2.70
C ALA A 95 26.73 4.20 3.40
N LYS A 96 26.59 5.45 3.86
CA LYS A 96 25.33 5.95 4.45
C LYS A 96 24.19 5.96 3.43
N HIS A 97 24.46 6.35 2.19
CA HIS A 97 23.48 6.34 1.11
C HIS A 97 23.08 4.93 0.71
N GLU A 98 24.03 3.99 0.65
CA GLU A 98 23.75 2.58 0.41
C GLU A 98 22.78 2.05 1.46
N SER A 99 23.07 2.22 2.75
CA SER A 99 22.17 1.74 3.81
C SER A 99 20.77 2.33 3.70
N LYS A 100 20.62 3.62 3.33
CA LYS A 100 19.31 4.24 3.09
C LYS A 100 18.58 3.61 1.90
N LEU A 101 19.28 3.36 0.80
CA LEU A 101 18.69 2.74 -0.39
C LEU A 101 18.30 1.28 -0.15
N VAL A 102 19.12 0.55 0.61
CA VAL A 102 18.82 -0.82 1.04
C VAL A 102 17.58 -0.83 1.95
N GLU A 103 17.51 0.08 2.92
CA GLU A 103 16.33 0.23 3.78
C GLU A 103 15.08 0.57 2.98
N GLU A 104 15.16 1.50 2.01
CA GLU A 104 14.07 1.85 1.11
C GLU A 104 13.61 0.64 0.29
N ALA A 105 14.55 -0.14 -0.26
CA ALA A 105 14.25 -1.33 -1.05
C ALA A 105 13.56 -2.41 -0.19
N VAL A 106 14.08 -2.69 1.01
CA VAL A 106 13.45 -3.63 1.96
C VAL A 106 12.07 -3.13 2.35
N ARG A 107 11.93 -1.85 2.69
CA ARG A 107 10.66 -1.25 3.10
C ARG A 107 9.61 -1.33 1.98
N SER A 108 10.00 -1.03 0.74
CA SER A 108 9.16 -1.16 -0.44
C SER A 108 8.71 -2.62 -0.63
N ARG A 109 9.64 -3.57 -0.51
CA ARG A 109 9.31 -5.00 -0.62
C ARG A 109 8.36 -5.47 0.48
N LEU A 110 8.61 -5.08 1.73
CA LEU A 110 7.75 -5.40 2.87
C LEU A 110 6.36 -4.77 2.73
N GLY A 111 6.29 -3.53 2.24
CA GLY A 111 5.04 -2.85 1.92
C GLY A 111 4.23 -3.61 0.85
N GLY A 112 4.90 -4.03 -0.23
CA GLY A 112 4.28 -4.84 -1.28
C GLY A 112 3.78 -6.21 -0.77
N ILE A 113 4.55 -6.89 0.08
CA ILE A 113 4.14 -8.15 0.69
C ILE A 113 2.92 -7.95 1.60
N ARG A 114 2.92 -6.92 2.45
CA ARG A 114 1.77 -6.62 3.32
C ARG A 114 0.52 -6.23 2.54
N ALA A 115 0.67 -5.52 1.44
CA ALA A 115 -0.46 -5.21 0.56
C ALA A 115 -1.07 -6.47 -0.06
N MET A 116 -0.27 -7.52 -0.31
CA MET A 116 -0.77 -8.79 -0.88
C MET A 116 -1.26 -9.78 0.18
N ALA A 117 -0.52 -9.92 1.28
CA ALA A 117 -0.74 -10.95 2.30
C ALA A 117 -1.47 -10.44 3.55
N GLY A 118 -1.69 -9.13 3.65
CA GLY A 118 -2.24 -8.49 4.84
C GLY A 118 -1.26 -8.39 6.01
N VAL A 119 -1.80 -8.01 7.16
CA VAL A 119 -1.11 -7.95 8.46
C VAL A 119 -1.68 -9.00 9.40
N HIS A 120 -0.96 -9.25 10.51
CA HIS A 120 -1.37 -10.24 11.51
C HIS A 120 -2.80 -10.05 12.01
N SER A 121 -3.47 -11.14 12.42
CA SER A 121 -4.82 -11.11 12.98
C SER A 121 -4.94 -10.20 14.20
N ASP A 122 -3.84 -10.02 14.93
CA ASP A 122 -3.80 -9.21 16.15
C ASP A 122 -3.45 -7.74 15.89
N ALA A 123 -3.15 -7.39 14.63
CA ALA A 123 -2.89 -6.00 14.27
C ALA A 123 -4.13 -5.14 14.54
N LEU A 124 -3.88 -3.88 14.94
CA LEU A 124 -4.96 -2.92 15.14
C LEU A 124 -5.71 -2.66 13.82
N PRO A 125 -7.02 -2.34 13.89
CA PRO A 125 -7.87 -2.07 12.73
C PRO A 125 -7.23 -1.12 11.71
N ARG A 126 -6.54 -0.06 12.14
CA ARG A 126 -5.84 0.89 11.27
C ARG A 126 -4.90 0.19 10.29
N PHE A 127 -4.08 -0.73 10.77
CA PHE A 127 -3.07 -1.38 9.93
C PHE A 127 -3.66 -2.44 9.02
N LYS A 128 -4.74 -3.09 9.45
CA LYS A 128 -5.54 -3.98 8.60
C LYS A 128 -6.15 -3.19 7.44
N GLU A 129 -6.77 -2.06 7.76
CA GLU A 129 -7.38 -1.17 6.76
C GLU A 129 -6.33 -0.61 5.78
N MET A 130 -5.16 -0.19 6.26
CA MET A 130 -4.05 0.24 5.41
C MET A 130 -3.61 -0.86 4.44
N ALA A 131 -3.45 -2.09 4.94
CA ALA A 131 -3.05 -3.22 4.11
C ALA A 131 -4.13 -3.59 3.09
N GLU A 132 -5.41 -3.52 3.49
CA GLU A 132 -6.55 -3.78 2.61
C GLU A 132 -6.63 -2.75 1.48
N ILE A 133 -6.56 -1.45 1.80
CA ILE A 133 -6.54 -0.37 0.80
C ILE A 133 -5.36 -0.57 -0.16
N ALA A 134 -4.16 -0.85 0.36
CA ALA A 134 -2.99 -1.10 -0.48
C ALA A 134 -3.17 -2.33 -1.39
N GLY A 135 -3.78 -3.40 -0.89
CA GLY A 135 -4.11 -4.59 -1.68
C GLY A 135 -5.12 -4.32 -2.78
N GLN A 136 -6.17 -3.54 -2.48
CA GLN A 136 -7.17 -3.11 -3.47
C GLN A 136 -6.54 -2.25 -4.57
N VAL A 137 -5.72 -1.27 -4.21
CA VAL A 137 -5.01 -0.42 -5.18
C VAL A 137 -4.09 -1.25 -6.07
N ASN A 138 -3.31 -2.17 -5.51
CA ASN A 138 -2.45 -3.06 -6.29
C ASN A 138 -3.26 -3.95 -7.25
N GLY A 139 -4.40 -4.48 -6.79
CA GLY A 139 -5.30 -5.27 -7.64
C GLY A 139 -5.87 -4.46 -8.80
N LEU A 140 -6.25 -3.21 -8.55
CA LEU A 140 -6.73 -2.27 -9.57
C LEU A 140 -5.63 -1.89 -10.57
N GLN A 141 -4.42 -1.59 -10.10
CA GLN A 141 -3.27 -1.29 -10.94
C GLN A 141 -2.93 -2.46 -11.88
N ARG A 142 -2.88 -3.69 -11.37
CA ARG A 142 -2.68 -4.88 -12.22
C ARG A 142 -3.75 -5.01 -13.30
N LYS A 143 -5.02 -4.80 -12.96
CA LYS A 143 -6.12 -4.82 -13.93
C LYS A 143 -5.96 -3.72 -14.98
N ARG A 144 -5.62 -2.50 -14.56
CA ARG A 144 -5.31 -1.38 -15.46
C ARG A 144 -4.20 -1.75 -16.43
N ASP A 145 -3.10 -2.30 -15.95
CA ASP A 145 -1.93 -2.62 -16.76
C ASP A 145 -2.25 -3.72 -17.78
N ILE A 146 -3.04 -4.73 -17.40
CA ILE A 146 -3.53 -5.77 -18.33
C ILE A 146 -4.39 -5.16 -19.44
N LEU A 147 -5.32 -4.27 -19.08
CA LEU A 147 -6.18 -3.59 -20.06
C LEU A 147 -5.39 -2.66 -20.97
N GLN A 148 -4.42 -1.94 -20.41
CA GLN A 148 -3.54 -1.06 -21.18
C GLN A 148 -2.70 -1.87 -22.17
N ALA A 149 -2.11 -2.98 -21.73
CA ALA A 149 -1.39 -3.89 -22.61
C ALA A 149 -2.29 -4.44 -23.73
N ALA A 150 -3.57 -4.73 -23.45
CA ALA A 150 -4.52 -5.16 -24.48
C ALA A 150 -4.90 -4.03 -25.47
N ILE A 151 -4.96 -2.78 -25.02
CA ILE A 151 -5.18 -1.61 -25.90
C ILE A 151 -3.99 -1.45 -26.86
N ASP A 152 -2.77 -1.64 -26.34
CA ASP A 152 -1.52 -1.42 -27.05
C ASP A 152 -1.01 -2.66 -27.82
N ASP A 153 -1.75 -3.77 -27.78
CA ASP A 153 -1.38 -5.03 -28.43
C ASP A 153 -1.49 -4.92 -29.96
N ILE A 154 -0.35 -4.93 -30.63
CA ILE A 154 -0.22 -4.84 -32.10
C ILE A 154 -0.08 -6.25 -32.66
N ALA A 155 -1.02 -6.65 -33.52
CA ALA A 155 -1.01 -7.96 -34.17
C ALA A 155 -0.17 -7.97 -35.45
N ASP A 156 -0.13 -6.85 -36.17
CA ASP A 156 0.56 -6.72 -37.46
C ASP A 156 0.92 -5.25 -37.71
N VAL A 157 1.82 -4.99 -38.67
CA VAL A 157 2.20 -3.64 -39.09
C VAL A 157 2.10 -3.58 -40.60
N LYS A 158 1.25 -2.69 -41.11
CA LYS A 158 1.03 -2.56 -42.56
C LYS A 158 1.65 -1.27 -43.11
N PRO A 159 2.21 -1.30 -44.32
CA PRO A 159 2.62 -0.08 -44.99
C PRO A 159 1.37 0.74 -45.33
N GLY A 160 1.33 1.97 -44.83
CA GLY A 160 0.35 2.99 -45.18
C GLY A 160 1.04 4.22 -45.75
N LYS A 161 0.26 5.20 -46.20
CA LYS A 161 0.79 6.45 -46.73
C LYS A 161 0.40 7.59 -45.80
N ASP A 162 1.37 8.38 -45.36
CA ASP A 162 1.10 9.61 -44.62
C ASP A 162 0.37 10.58 -45.54
N GLN A 163 -0.80 11.05 -45.12
CA GLN A 163 -1.66 11.93 -45.91
C GLN A 163 -1.05 13.32 -46.10
N THR A 164 -0.07 13.69 -45.27
CA THR A 164 0.53 15.02 -45.23
C THR A 164 1.82 15.09 -46.04
N THR A 165 2.70 14.10 -45.90
CA THR A 165 4.02 14.05 -46.54
C THR A 165 4.07 13.15 -47.77
N GLY A 166 3.11 12.22 -47.90
CA GLY A 166 3.09 11.23 -48.96
C GLY A 166 4.08 10.08 -48.78
N GLU A 167 4.84 10.06 -47.68
CA GLU A 167 5.80 9.00 -47.37
C GLU A 167 5.09 7.71 -46.93
N VAL A 168 5.75 6.57 -47.17
CA VAL A 168 5.24 5.27 -46.70
C VAL A 168 5.59 5.13 -45.23
N ILE A 169 4.56 5.11 -44.38
CA ILE A 169 4.70 4.95 -42.93
C ILE A 169 4.16 3.59 -42.49
N ALA A 170 4.75 3.05 -41.43
CA ALA A 170 4.28 1.83 -40.79
C ALA A 170 3.03 2.13 -39.93
N ILE A 171 1.87 1.61 -40.33
CA ILE A 171 0.62 1.74 -39.58
C ILE A 171 0.42 0.47 -38.73
N PRO A 172 0.34 0.60 -37.40
CA PRO A 172 0.07 -0.54 -36.53
C PRO A 172 -1.36 -1.03 -36.71
N VAL A 173 -1.51 -2.34 -36.92
CA VAL A 173 -2.79 -3.05 -36.90
C VAL A 173 -2.93 -3.71 -35.53
N TYR A 174 -3.82 -3.16 -34.72
CA TYR A 174 -4.04 -3.64 -33.38
C TYR A 174 -4.78 -4.98 -33.37
N ARG A 175 -4.46 -5.83 -32.39
CA ARG A 175 -5.09 -7.14 -32.23
C ARG A 175 -6.58 -7.02 -31.94
N HIS A 176 -6.99 -5.96 -31.26
CA HIS A 176 -8.38 -5.68 -30.95
C HIS A 176 -8.91 -4.54 -31.82
N GLY A 177 -10.15 -4.71 -32.32
CA GLY A 177 -10.88 -3.66 -33.03
C GLY A 177 -11.09 -2.41 -32.18
N GLU A 178 -11.38 -1.29 -32.85
CA GLU A 178 -11.48 0.03 -32.22
C GLU A 178 -12.52 0.07 -31.09
N GLU A 179 -13.73 -0.45 -31.31
CA GLU A 179 -14.81 -0.48 -30.30
C GLU A 179 -14.36 -1.16 -29.01
N ARG A 180 -13.66 -2.30 -29.13
CA ARG A 180 -13.17 -3.06 -27.97
C ARG A 180 -12.06 -2.32 -27.24
N ARG A 181 -11.17 -1.65 -27.97
CA ARG A 181 -10.13 -0.79 -27.36
C ARG A 181 -10.73 0.43 -26.68
N GLN A 182 -11.77 1.04 -27.25
CA GLN A 182 -12.51 2.13 -26.61
C GLN A 182 -13.20 1.65 -25.32
N ALA A 183 -13.78 0.45 -25.32
CA ALA A 183 -14.35 -0.15 -24.11
C ALA A 183 -13.28 -0.39 -23.02
N TYR A 184 -12.10 -0.89 -23.40
CA TYR A 184 -10.98 -1.03 -22.46
C TYR A 184 -10.48 0.31 -21.95
N ALA A 185 -10.39 1.34 -22.79
CA ALA A 185 -10.00 2.70 -22.37
C ALA A 185 -10.99 3.30 -21.36
N GLN A 186 -12.29 3.04 -21.52
CA GLN A 186 -13.31 3.43 -20.54
C GLN A 186 -13.12 2.70 -19.21
N GLN A 187 -12.86 1.39 -19.23
CA GLN A 187 -12.56 0.62 -18.03
C GLN A 187 -11.28 1.10 -17.32
N VAL A 188 -10.23 1.44 -18.08
CA VAL A 188 -9.00 2.06 -17.52
C VAL A 188 -9.33 3.37 -16.83
N THR A 189 -10.19 4.20 -17.43
CA THR A 189 -10.63 5.47 -16.83
C THR A 189 -11.40 5.25 -15.53
N ASP A 190 -12.31 4.28 -15.49
CA ASP A 190 -13.05 3.92 -14.28
C ASP A 190 -12.14 3.36 -13.18
N ILE A 191 -11.16 2.53 -13.54
CA ILE A 191 -10.16 2.01 -12.60
C ILE A 191 -9.33 3.16 -12.01
N ASN A 192 -8.86 4.10 -12.85
CA ASN A 192 -8.12 5.26 -12.38
C ASN A 192 -8.97 6.11 -11.42
N ARG A 193 -10.28 6.25 -11.67
CA ARG A 193 -11.21 6.90 -10.74
C ARG A 193 -11.28 6.15 -9.40
N GLN A 194 -11.43 4.82 -9.43
CA GLN A 194 -11.47 3.99 -8.21
C GLN A 194 -10.18 4.08 -7.40
N ILE A 195 -9.02 4.06 -8.06
CA ILE A 195 -7.72 4.26 -7.40
C ILE A 195 -7.70 5.61 -6.69
N ARG A 196 -8.10 6.71 -7.37
CA ARG A 196 -8.13 8.06 -6.79
C ARG A 196 -9.08 8.22 -5.60
N LEU A 197 -10.15 7.42 -5.52
CA LEU A 197 -11.02 7.41 -4.35
C LEU A 197 -10.32 6.82 -3.11
N LEU A 198 -9.40 5.88 -3.32
CA LEU A 198 -8.64 5.23 -2.26
C LEU A 198 -7.35 5.99 -1.92
N VAL A 199 -6.55 6.34 -2.92
CA VAL A 199 -5.22 6.94 -2.79
C VAL A 199 -5.00 7.97 -3.91
N LEU A 200 -4.52 9.16 -3.54
CA LEU A 200 -4.18 10.25 -4.45
C LEU A 200 -2.77 10.07 -5.03
N ASP A 201 -2.45 10.85 -6.07
CA ASP A 201 -1.16 10.78 -6.78
C ASP A 201 0.04 11.13 -5.88
N ASP A 202 -0.18 11.88 -4.78
CA ASP A 202 0.84 12.20 -3.76
C ASP A 202 1.01 11.10 -2.70
N GLY A 203 0.27 10.00 -2.79
CA GLY A 203 0.27 8.89 -1.84
C GLY A 203 -0.62 9.12 -0.61
N SER A 204 -1.27 10.27 -0.49
CA SER A 204 -2.26 10.50 0.57
C SER A 204 -3.58 9.79 0.27
N PHE A 205 -4.43 9.62 1.29
CA PHE A 205 -5.71 8.94 1.09
C PHE A 205 -6.71 9.81 0.31
N GLY A 206 -7.35 9.19 -0.68
CA GLY A 206 -8.51 9.75 -1.38
C GLY A 206 -9.73 9.83 -0.46
N ILE A 207 -10.87 10.31 -0.98
CA ILE A 207 -12.09 10.55 -0.19
C ILE A 207 -12.57 9.29 0.54
N GLU A 208 -12.63 8.15 -0.16
CA GLU A 208 -13.07 6.89 0.41
C GLU A 208 -12.01 6.29 1.34
N GLY A 209 -10.74 6.32 0.91
CA GLY A 209 -9.63 5.88 1.74
C GLY A 209 -9.55 6.63 3.06
N ALA A 210 -9.73 7.95 3.03
CA ALA A 210 -9.69 8.81 4.22
C ALA A 210 -10.84 8.49 5.19
N LYS A 211 -12.05 8.25 4.67
CA LYS A 211 -13.21 7.84 5.47
C LYS A 211 -12.98 6.49 6.15
N ARG A 212 -12.50 5.49 5.40
CA ARG A 212 -12.20 4.16 5.92
C ARG A 212 -11.11 4.21 6.98
N MET A 213 -10.04 4.96 6.71
CA MET A 213 -8.92 5.15 7.64
C MET A 213 -9.33 5.90 8.91
N GLN A 214 -10.20 6.90 8.81
CA GLN A 214 -10.71 7.59 9.99
C GLN A 214 -11.51 6.66 10.91
N LYS A 215 -12.37 5.82 10.33
CA LYS A 215 -13.11 4.81 11.09
C LYS A 215 -12.15 3.83 11.77
N ALA A 216 -11.19 3.29 11.02
CA ALA A 216 -10.21 2.34 11.53
C ALA A 216 -9.30 2.94 12.62
N ASP A 217 -9.00 4.24 12.54
CA ASP A 217 -8.28 4.99 13.57
C ASP A 217 -9.04 4.98 14.90
N ILE A 218 -10.32 5.34 14.87
CA ILE A 218 -11.17 5.38 16.07
C ILE A 218 -11.29 3.98 16.67
N GLU A 219 -11.55 2.96 15.86
CA GLU A 219 -11.63 1.57 16.31
C GLU A 219 -10.32 1.10 16.97
N SER A 220 -9.18 1.49 16.39
CA SER A 220 -7.86 1.17 16.94
C SER A 220 -7.61 1.84 18.28
N ALA A 221 -7.98 3.11 18.42
CA ALA A 221 -7.86 3.85 19.67
C ALA A 221 -8.74 3.25 20.78
N VAL A 222 -9.97 2.86 20.45
CA VAL A 222 -10.87 2.16 21.38
C VAL A 222 -10.27 0.83 21.83
N GLN A 223 -9.72 0.05 20.90
CA GLN A 223 -9.08 -1.23 21.22
C GLN A 223 -7.84 -1.05 22.11
N LEU A 224 -6.99 -0.06 21.79
CA LEU A 224 -5.79 0.25 22.58
C LEU A 224 -6.16 0.68 24.00
N LYS A 225 -7.18 1.53 24.14
CA LYS A 225 -7.71 1.95 25.44
C LYS A 225 -8.17 0.76 26.28
N ARG A 226 -8.98 -0.13 25.70
CA ARG A 226 -9.44 -1.36 26.38
C ARG A 226 -8.28 -2.24 26.83
N LEU A 227 -7.25 -2.41 26.00
CA LEU A 227 -6.06 -3.19 26.34
C LEU A 227 -5.27 -2.57 27.50
N GLN A 228 -5.15 -1.24 27.56
CA GLN A 228 -4.49 -0.56 28.66
C GLN A 228 -5.31 -0.64 29.95
N GLU A 229 -6.62 -0.42 29.89
CA GLU A 229 -7.53 -0.56 31.02
C GLU A 229 -7.46 -1.97 31.62
N HIS A 230 -7.49 -3.02 30.79
CA HIS A 230 -7.36 -4.39 31.25
C HIS A 230 -6.03 -4.65 31.96
N ARG A 231 -4.91 -4.15 31.42
CA ARG A 231 -3.58 -4.27 32.04
C ARG A 231 -3.49 -3.55 33.39
N THR A 232 -4.14 -2.39 33.53
CA THR A 232 -4.16 -1.68 34.82
C THR A 232 -4.96 -2.43 35.88
N VAL A 233 -6.06 -3.08 35.50
CA VAL A 233 -6.87 -3.91 36.41
C VAL A 233 -6.11 -5.17 36.81
N GLU A 234 -5.53 -5.91 35.87
CA GLU A 234 -4.74 -7.11 36.16
C GLU A 234 -3.47 -6.82 36.98
N GLY A 235 -2.81 -5.68 36.72
CA GLY A 235 -1.65 -5.22 37.50
C GLY A 235 -2.01 -4.87 38.95
N SER A 236 -3.25 -4.42 39.19
CA SER A 236 -3.76 -4.13 40.54
C SER A 236 -4.21 -5.38 41.32
N HIS A 237 -4.39 -6.52 40.65
CA HIS A 237 -4.83 -7.79 41.23
C HIS A 237 -3.69 -8.80 41.48
N LYS A 238 -2.43 -8.48 41.18
CA LYS A 238 -1.30 -9.29 41.68
C LYS A 238 -1.10 -9.01 43.17
N PRO A 239 -1.38 -9.97 44.08
CA PRO A 239 -0.99 -9.79 45.46
C PRO A 239 0.54 -9.65 45.51
N LEU A 240 1.03 -8.61 46.20
CA LEU A 240 2.42 -8.54 46.60
C LEU A 240 2.73 -9.78 47.43
N VAL A 241 3.43 -10.74 46.84
CA VAL A 241 4.13 -11.78 47.61
C VAL A 241 5.31 -11.06 48.27
N PRO A 242 5.32 -10.90 49.60
CA PRO A 242 6.41 -10.24 50.27
C PRO A 242 7.56 -11.25 50.36
N GLY A 243 8.61 -11.10 49.56
CA GLY A 243 9.79 -11.95 49.76
C GLY A 243 10.84 -12.12 48.66
N GLU A 244 10.78 -11.44 47.51
CA GLU A 244 11.90 -11.53 46.55
C GLU A 244 12.43 -10.15 46.16
N GLU A 245 13.73 -10.00 46.38
CA GLU A 245 14.51 -8.79 46.21
C GLU A 245 14.44 -8.29 44.77
N ARG A 246 14.22 -6.98 44.64
CA ARG A 246 14.13 -6.28 43.36
C ARG A 246 15.51 -6.19 42.73
N GLU A 247 15.83 -7.10 41.80
CA GLU A 247 16.71 -6.73 40.70
C GLU A 247 15.93 -5.81 39.75
N ALA A 248 16.40 -4.57 39.64
CA ALA A 248 15.84 -3.55 38.75
C ALA A 248 16.09 -3.93 37.29
N SER A 249 15.24 -4.79 36.73
CA SER A 249 15.11 -4.97 35.29
C SER A 249 14.13 -3.92 34.76
N VAL A 250 14.64 -2.95 34.01
CA VAL A 250 13.82 -2.04 33.18
C VAL A 250 13.17 -2.90 32.08
N PRO A 251 11.84 -3.10 32.05
CA PRO A 251 11.26 -3.97 31.05
C PRO A 251 11.13 -3.22 29.72
N GLY A 252 12.01 -3.57 28.79
CA GLY A 252 11.78 -3.38 27.37
C GLY A 252 10.52 -4.10 26.90
N LEU A 253 9.91 -3.57 25.85
CA LEU A 253 8.81 -4.20 25.11
C LEU A 253 9.11 -5.68 24.85
N PRO A 254 8.12 -6.59 24.90
CA PRO A 254 8.37 -8.02 24.79
C PRO A 254 8.94 -8.35 23.41
N SER A 255 10.22 -8.71 23.39
CA SER A 255 10.81 -9.52 22.33
C SER A 255 10.10 -10.88 22.34
N LEU A 256 9.38 -11.18 21.27
CA LEU A 256 8.78 -12.50 21.03
C LEU A 256 9.88 -13.57 21.12
N GLN A 257 9.80 -14.41 22.15
CA GLN A 257 10.73 -15.51 22.38
C GLN A 257 10.63 -16.52 21.21
N LEU A 258 11.80 -16.90 20.70
CA LEU A 258 12.00 -18.10 19.88
C LEU A 258 11.49 -19.31 20.66
N PHE A 259 10.54 -20.05 20.09
CA PHE A 259 10.27 -21.42 20.53
C PHE A 259 11.41 -22.32 20.05
N GLU A 260 12.16 -22.88 21.01
CA GLU A 260 12.91 -24.13 20.80
C GLU A 260 11.91 -25.24 20.50
N VAL A 261 11.99 -25.80 19.29
CA VAL A 261 11.38 -27.09 19.01
C VAL A 261 12.35 -28.16 19.46
N VAL A 262 12.02 -28.79 20.59
CA VAL A 262 12.61 -30.05 21.04
C VAL A 262 12.35 -31.11 19.98
N SER A 263 13.40 -31.51 19.26
CA SER A 263 13.40 -32.71 18.45
C SER A 263 13.36 -33.93 19.37
N LYS A 264 12.20 -34.56 19.51
CA LYS A 264 12.14 -35.98 19.88
C LYS A 264 12.39 -36.80 18.63
N THR A 265 13.61 -37.32 18.52
CA THR A 265 13.89 -38.58 17.84
C THR A 265 13.32 -39.70 18.71
N ASP A 266 12.38 -40.47 18.17
CA ASP A 266 12.10 -41.82 18.65
C ASP A 266 12.22 -42.75 17.44
N ASP A 267 12.95 -43.84 17.65
CA ASP A 267 13.28 -44.95 16.75
C ASP A 267 12.04 -45.74 16.27
#